data_AF-A0A382WLB8-F1
#
_entry.id   AF-A0A382WLB8-F1
#
_cell.length_a   1.000
_cell.length_b   1.000
_cell.length_c   1.000
_cell.angle_alpha   90.00
_cell.angle_beta   90.00
_cell.angle_gamma   90.00
#
_symmetry.space_group_name_H-M   'P 1'
#
loop_
_entity.id
_entity.type
_entity.pdbx_description
1 polymer ?
#
loop_
_entity_poly.entity_id
_entity_poly.type
_entity_poly.pdbx_seq_one_letter_code
_entity_poly.pdbx_strand_id
1 'polypeptide(L)'
;MWTAIRVAPLRKFLIWPDDALGYGKRKPVWKWWLDLEIRDGKVSKPANTNQRDLRLGRPMPKDRIILIYPIESIPPPGSHEPHPLDRQAAQAHSAKN
;
A
#
# COMPACT_ATOMS: atom_id res chain seq x y z
N MET A 1 6.73 5.77 20.79
CA MET A 1 5.28 5.93 20.50
C MET A 1 4.59 6.89 21.46
N TRP A 2 4.76 6.76 22.78
CA TRP A 2 4.19 7.67 23.80
C TRP A 2 4.51 9.17 23.55
N THR A 3 5.78 9.48 23.25
CA THR A 3 6.26 10.83 22.94
C THR A 3 5.62 11.44 21.70
N ALA A 4 5.43 10.64 20.64
CA ALA A 4 4.76 11.09 19.41
C ALA A 4 3.28 11.43 19.64
N ILE A 5 2.61 10.72 20.56
CA ILE A 5 1.20 10.98 20.90
C ILE A 5 1.09 12.28 21.70
N ARG A 6 1.90 12.43 22.75
CA ARG A 6 1.75 13.48 23.77
C ARG A 6 2.44 14.80 23.44
N VAL A 7 3.43 14.80 22.54
CA VAL A 7 4.19 16.01 22.18
C VAL A 7 4.07 16.25 20.67
N ALA A 8 3.02 16.98 20.27
CA ALA A 8 2.71 17.28 18.86
C ALA A 8 3.86 17.88 18.03
N PRO A 9 4.66 18.86 18.52
CA PRO A 9 5.75 19.43 17.71
C PRO A 9 6.88 18.42 17.43
N LEU A 10 7.05 17.40 18.28
CA LEU A 10 8.11 16.41 18.14
C LEU A 10 7.82 15.40 17.03
N ARG A 11 6.56 15.29 16.56
CA ARG A 11 6.16 14.32 15.53
C ARG A 11 6.97 14.45 14.24
N LYS A 12 7.16 15.68 13.73
CA LYS A 12 7.94 15.92 12.50
C LYS A 12 9.42 15.59 12.69
N PHE A 13 9.95 15.87 13.88
CA PHE A 13 11.33 15.57 14.24
C PHE A 13 11.61 14.08 14.41
N LEU A 14 10.60 13.27 14.75
CA LEU A 14 10.76 11.82 14.90
C LEU A 14 10.80 11.06 13.57
N ILE A 15 10.34 11.65 12.47
CA ILE A 15 10.30 11.00 11.15
C ILE A 15 11.72 10.84 10.58
N TRP A 16 12.52 11.89 10.63
CA TRP A 16 13.89 11.87 10.10
C TRP A 16 14.83 10.84 10.76
N PRO A 17 14.90 10.72 12.10
CA PRO A 17 15.74 9.72 12.74
C PRO A 17 15.25 8.29 12.50
N ASP A 18 13.93 8.08 12.31
CA ASP A 18 13.39 6.76 11.97
C ASP A 18 13.92 6.28 10.61
N ASP A 19 13.82 7.15 9.60
CA ASP A 19 14.36 6.93 8.25
C ASP A 19 15.88 6.77 8.25
N ALA A 20 16.61 7.61 9.00
CA ALA A 20 18.08 7.60 9.07
C ALA A 20 18.62 6.31 9.74
N LEU A 21 17.96 5.84 10.79
CA LEU A 21 18.29 4.57 11.45
C LEU A 21 17.88 3.35 10.62
N GLY A 22 17.11 3.55 9.54
CA GLY A 22 16.71 2.51 8.61
C GLY A 22 15.72 1.53 9.22
N TYR A 23 14.89 1.99 10.16
CA TYR A 23 13.79 1.19 10.66
C TYR A 23 12.82 0.89 9.51
N GLY A 24 12.40 -0.38 9.40
CA GLY A 24 11.60 -0.86 8.27
C GLY A 24 12.40 -1.48 7.12
N LYS A 25 13.75 -1.49 7.16
CA LYS A 25 14.54 -2.37 6.28
C LYS A 25 14.28 -3.84 6.61
N ARG A 26 14.28 -4.69 5.59
CA ARG A 26 14.08 -6.13 5.78
C ARG A 26 15.24 -6.73 6.56
N LYS A 27 14.92 -7.63 7.49
CA LYS A 27 15.89 -8.44 8.23
C LYS A 27 15.68 -9.91 7.83
N PRO A 28 16.49 -10.46 6.90
CA PRO A 28 16.33 -11.83 6.42
C PRO A 28 16.36 -12.88 7.53
N VAL A 29 17.14 -12.61 8.59
CA VAL A 29 17.25 -13.45 9.79
C VAL A 29 15.89 -13.66 10.49
N TRP A 30 14.96 -12.71 10.36
CA TRP A 30 13.64 -12.78 11.00
C TRP A 30 12.56 -13.38 10.10
N LYS A 31 12.92 -13.78 8.87
CA LYS A 31 11.99 -14.44 7.96
C LYS A 31 11.89 -15.91 8.33
N TRP A 32 10.80 -16.28 8.99
CA TRP A 32 10.53 -17.66 9.41
C TRP A 32 9.56 -18.41 8.48
N TRP A 33 8.98 -17.72 7.49
CA TRP A 33 8.04 -18.31 6.53
C TRP A 33 8.71 -18.64 5.19
N LEU A 34 8.08 -19.57 4.46
CA LEU A 34 8.51 -20.02 3.14
C LEU A 34 7.77 -19.24 2.04
N ASP A 35 8.47 -18.93 0.95
CA ASP A 35 7.85 -18.40 -0.26
C ASP A 35 7.32 -19.57 -1.09
N LEU A 36 6.01 -19.83 -1.01
CA LEU A 36 5.32 -20.91 -1.72
C LEU A 36 4.17 -20.35 -2.56
N GLU A 37 4.05 -20.84 -3.79
CA GLU A 37 2.95 -20.52 -4.72
C GLU A 37 2.31 -21.82 -5.20
N ILE A 38 0.99 -21.94 -5.07
CA ILE A 38 0.24 -23.09 -5.58
C ILE A 38 -0.18 -22.77 -7.01
N ARG A 39 0.34 -23.54 -7.96
CA ARG A 39 0.00 -23.44 -9.38
C ARG A 39 -0.43 -24.81 -9.86
N ASP A 40 -1.60 -24.88 -10.49
CA ASP A 40 -2.16 -26.13 -11.03
C ASP A 40 -2.21 -27.27 -10.00
N GLY A 41 -2.56 -26.94 -8.75
CA GLY A 41 -2.66 -27.90 -7.64
C GLY A 41 -1.32 -28.39 -7.07
N LYS A 42 -0.18 -27.86 -7.55
CA LYS A 42 1.15 -28.19 -7.05
C LYS A 42 1.77 -27.02 -6.30
N VAL A 43 2.41 -27.32 -5.17
CA VAL A 43 3.22 -26.35 -4.44
C VAL A 43 4.53 -26.13 -5.20
N SER A 44 4.81 -24.89 -5.57
CA SER A 44 5.99 -24.48 -6.33
C SER A 44 6.66 -23.26 -5.70
N LYS A 45 7.90 -22.97 -6.10
CA LYS A 45 8.54 -21.69 -5.75
C LYS A 45 7.94 -20.60 -6.64
N PRO A 46 7.61 -19.42 -6.09
CA PRO A 46 7.03 -18.36 -6.88
C PRO A 46 7.98 -17.86 -7.96
N ALA A 47 7.42 -17.42 -9.09
CA ALA A 47 8.21 -16.87 -10.19
C ALA A 47 8.99 -15.60 -9.79
N ASN A 48 8.44 -14.81 -8.87
CA ASN A 48 9.11 -13.66 -8.27
C ASN A 48 8.56 -13.38 -6.87
N THR A 49 9.40 -12.86 -5.99
CA THR A 49 9.01 -12.46 -4.62
C THR A 49 9.36 -11.00 -4.39
N ASN A 50 8.40 -10.23 -3.87
CA ASN A 50 8.63 -8.82 -3.55
C ASN A 50 9.67 -8.67 -2.44
N GLN A 51 10.82 -8.09 -2.79
CA GLN A 51 11.96 -7.89 -1.92
C GLN A 51 12.25 -6.38 -1.78
N ARG A 52 11.26 -5.62 -1.30
CA ARG A 52 11.31 -4.15 -1.26
C ARG A 52 12.04 -3.67 -0.01
N ASP A 53 12.93 -2.71 -0.17
CA ASP A 53 13.58 -1.98 0.93
C ASP A 53 13.11 -0.51 0.95
N LEU A 54 13.58 0.23 1.97
CA LEU A 54 13.23 1.64 2.16
C LEU A 54 13.60 2.46 0.92
N ARG A 55 12.65 3.26 0.43
CA ARG A 55 12.84 4.20 -0.66
C ARG A 55 12.85 5.62 -0.11
N LEU A 56 14.02 6.02 0.39
CA LEU A 56 14.24 7.37 0.93
C LEU A 56 14.26 8.41 -0.20
N GLY A 57 13.76 9.62 0.06
CA GLY A 57 13.81 10.73 -0.89
C GLY A 57 12.87 10.63 -2.09
N ARG A 58 11.86 9.74 -2.05
CA ARG A 58 10.85 9.67 -3.12
C ARG A 58 10.09 11.01 -3.20
N PRO A 59 10.13 11.73 -4.33
CA PRO A 59 9.34 12.95 -4.46
C PRO A 59 7.85 12.59 -4.38
N MET A 60 7.10 13.34 -3.59
CA MET A 60 5.64 13.22 -3.59
C MET A 60 5.15 13.71 -4.96
N PRO A 61 4.48 12.87 -5.76
CA PRO A 61 3.97 13.33 -7.04
C PRO A 61 2.88 14.36 -6.77
N LYS A 62 3.04 15.57 -7.31
CA LYS A 62 2.05 16.65 -7.16
C LYS A 62 0.70 16.25 -7.77
N ASP A 63 0.75 15.49 -8.87
CA ASP A 63 -0.44 15.08 -9.63
C ASP A 63 -0.86 13.64 -9.32
N ARG A 64 -0.63 13.17 -8.08
CA ARG A 64 -1.06 11.83 -7.68
C ARG A 64 -2.57 11.82 -7.50
N ILE A 65 -3.28 11.29 -8.49
CA ILE A 65 -4.72 11.01 -8.39
C ILE A 65 -4.91 9.59 -7.84
N ILE A 66 -5.59 9.47 -6.70
CA ILE A 66 -5.97 8.18 -6.11
C ILE A 66 -7.41 7.92 -6.51
N LEU A 67 -7.64 6.90 -7.33
CA LEU A 67 -8.99 6.56 -7.81
C LEU A 67 -9.88 6.17 -6.63
N ILE A 68 -11.00 6.87 -6.46
CA ILE A 68 -12.02 6.58 -5.44
C ILE A 68 -13.24 5.99 -6.15
N TYR A 69 -13.69 4.84 -5.66
CA TYR A 69 -14.91 4.17 -6.11
C TYR A 69 -15.98 4.33 -5.03
N PRO A 70 -16.85 5.36 -5.14
CA PRO A 70 -17.90 5.61 -4.16
C PRO A 70 -19.05 4.61 -4.34
N ILE A 71 -20.05 4.66 -3.46
CA ILE A 71 -21.11 3.64 -3.41
C ILE A 71 -21.91 3.55 -4.71
N GLU A 72 -22.00 4.65 -5.46
CA GLU A 72 -22.67 4.71 -6.77
C GLU A 72 -21.95 3.92 -7.86
N SER A 73 -20.66 3.60 -7.67
CA SER A 73 -19.82 2.85 -8.62
C SER A 73 -19.72 1.36 -8.30
N ILE A 74 -20.32 0.92 -7.20
CA ILE A 74 -20.29 -0.46 -6.74
C ILE A 74 -21.49 -1.21 -7.35
N PRO A 75 -21.36 -2.52 -7.64
CA PRO A 75 -22.49 -3.36 -8.03
C PRO A 75 -23.74 -3.17 -7.15
N PRO A 76 -24.95 -3.21 -7.73
CA PRO A 76 -26.19 -3.21 -6.96
C PRO A 76 -26.22 -4.36 -5.95
N PRO A 77 -26.88 -4.18 -4.79
CA PRO A 77 -27.00 -5.23 -3.79
C PRO A 77 -27.70 -6.46 -4.41
N GLY A 78 -27.11 -7.64 -4.23
CA GLY A 78 -27.63 -8.90 -4.76
C GLY A 78 -27.31 -9.18 -6.22
N SER A 79 -26.51 -8.34 -6.90
CA SER A 79 -26.05 -8.64 -8.25
C SER A 79 -24.88 -9.63 -8.25
N HIS A 80 -25.01 -10.69 -9.05
CA HIS A 80 -23.96 -11.69 -9.28
C HIS A 80 -23.29 -11.51 -10.66
N GLU A 81 -23.76 -10.53 -11.43
CA GLU A 81 -23.26 -10.24 -12.77
C GLU A 81 -21.91 -9.51 -12.69
N PRO A 82 -21.01 -9.71 -13.68
CA PRO A 82 -19.79 -8.92 -13.76
C PRO A 82 -20.10 -7.44 -14.03
N HIS A 83 -19.70 -6.56 -13.10
CA HIS A 83 -19.78 -5.11 -13.31
C HIS A 83 -18.40 -4.56 -13.67
N PRO A 84 -18.23 -3.94 -14.85
CA PRO A 84 -16.95 -3.38 -15.25
C PRO A 84 -16.58 -2.18 -14.37
N LEU A 85 -15.31 -2.11 -13.96
CA LEU A 85 -14.79 -0.97 -13.20
C LEU A 85 -14.60 0.24 -14.12
N ASP A 86 -15.36 1.31 -13.87
CA ASP A 86 -15.17 2.57 -14.58
C ASP A 86 -14.06 3.42 -13.93
N ARG A 87 -12.86 3.30 -14.50
CA ARG A 87 -11.68 4.06 -14.07
C ARG A 87 -11.82 5.55 -14.35
N GLN A 88 -12.47 5.95 -15.44
CA GLN A 88 -12.58 7.37 -15.81
C GLN A 88 -13.53 8.09 -14.86
N ALA A 89 -14.66 7.47 -14.52
CA ALA A 89 -15.57 7.97 -13.50
C ALA A 89 -14.88 8.10 -12.13
N ALA A 90 -14.12 7.09 -11.70
CA ALA A 90 -13.38 7.13 -10.43
C ALA A 90 -12.30 8.23 -10.40
N GLN A 91 -11.66 8.50 -11.54
CA GLN A 91 -10.69 9.59 -11.67
C GLN A 91 -11.38 10.95 -11.59
N ALA A 92 -12.49 11.12 -12.30
CA ALA A 92 -13.28 12.34 -12.26
C ALA A 92 -13.86 12.61 -10.86
N HIS A 93 -14.25 11.57 -10.13
CA HIS A 93 -14.69 11.69 -8.74
C HIS A 93 -13.54 12.13 -7.82
N SER A 94 -12.38 11.48 -7.91
CA SER A 94 -11.21 11.87 -7.09
C SER A 94 -10.69 13.28 -7.39
N ALA A 95 -10.86 13.79 -8.60
CA ALA A 95 -10.40 15.13 -8.96
C ALA A 95 -11.33 16.25 -8.45
N LYS A 96 -12.56 15.92 -8.03
CA LYS A 96 -13.55 16.86 -7.50
C LYS A 96 -13.46 17.07 -5.99
N ASN A 97 -12.79 16.18 -5.27
CA ASN A 97 -12.57 16.22 -3.81
C ASN A 97 -11.16 16.74 -3.50
#